data_AF-A0A2J4R8W0-F1
#
_entry.id   AF-A0A2J4R8W0-F1
#
_cell.length_a   1.000
_cell.length_b   1.000
_cell.length_c   1.000
_cell.angle_alpha   90.00
_cell.angle_beta   90.00
_cell.angle_gamma   90.00
#
_symmetry.space_group_name_H-M   'P 1'
#
loop_
_entity.id
_entity.type
_entity.pdbx_description
1 polymer ?
#
loop_
_entity_poly.entity_id
_entity_poly.type
_entity_poly.pdbx_seq_one_letter_code
_entity_poly.pdbx_strand_id
1 'polypeptide(L)'
;MKIITTLTPLACALLLSFSAHALTADDFKNVINRSGAPQAMQDFDNDDHQRFNPFFDLGAWHGHLLPDGPATMGGFPGPALLTEEYINFMATRFDRLTVYQNGKKVAFTMQAWSLPGALVQTLSAPGVQIEMTLRFASAHTSLLETKITSSGPLKLVWDGELLEKLSAKEGKPQSTQTIDQAFPDYQRRLSATHDGLTVSFGKVRSASDLMTSGESQYQIHRSLPTVTQIDGHRFTSSAQINGSTTLYTTYSHLLNAEQVRLEKAQIRDILARPAHYLRASEARWNGYLQKGLTNPDATAQQTRVAVKAIETLNGNWRAPGGAVKHNTVTPSVTGRWFSGNQTWPWDTWKQAYAMAHFNPEIAKENIRAVFSWQIAADDKVRPQDAGFIPDLIAWN
;
A
#
# COMPACT_ATOMS: atom_id res chain seq x y z
N MET A 1 5.67 -67.37 43.29
CA MET A 1 5.13 -66.78 42.04
C MET A 1 5.87 -65.49 41.75
N LYS A 2 6.76 -65.46 40.76
CA LYS A 2 7.42 -64.23 40.30
C LYS A 2 6.46 -63.49 39.37
N ILE A 3 6.00 -62.31 39.76
CA ILE A 3 5.22 -61.43 38.89
C ILE A 3 6.21 -60.50 38.20
N ILE A 4 6.36 -60.71 36.88
CA ILE A 4 7.09 -59.81 35.98
C ILE A 4 6.07 -58.79 35.50
N THR A 5 6.14 -57.56 36.02
CA THR A 5 5.43 -56.41 35.44
C THR A 5 6.25 -55.86 34.28
N THR A 6 5.79 -56.12 33.07
CA THR A 6 6.23 -55.46 31.84
C THR A 6 5.85 -53.98 31.88
N LEU A 7 6.84 -53.09 31.83
CA LEU A 7 6.62 -51.68 31.57
C LEU A 7 6.01 -51.52 30.16
N THR A 8 4.82 -50.95 30.11
CA THR A 8 4.08 -50.55 28.90
C THR A 8 4.88 -49.57 28.02
N PRO A 9 4.77 -49.66 26.68
CA PRO A 9 5.48 -48.80 25.72
C PRO A 9 4.79 -47.43 25.57
N LEU A 10 4.35 -46.81 26.67
CA LEU A 10 3.66 -45.52 26.67
C LEU A 10 4.61 -44.33 26.90
N ALA A 11 5.92 -44.60 27.04
CA ALA A 11 6.94 -43.57 27.28
C ALA A 11 7.68 -43.12 26.01
N CYS A 12 7.50 -43.79 24.87
CA CYS A 12 8.14 -43.39 23.59
C CYS A 12 7.25 -42.53 22.68
N ALA A 13 5.97 -42.32 23.00
CA ALA A 13 5.04 -41.54 22.17
C ALA A 13 4.99 -40.03 22.52
N LEU A 14 5.78 -39.57 23.50
CA LEU A 14 5.71 -38.21 24.05
C LEU A 14 6.96 -37.36 23.77
N LEU A 15 7.85 -37.77 22.86
CA LEU A 15 9.12 -37.08 22.60
C LEU A 15 9.32 -36.56 21.16
N LEU A 16 8.28 -36.49 20.32
CA LEU A 16 8.39 -35.87 18.98
C LEU A 16 7.15 -35.06 18.59
N SER A 17 6.53 -34.33 19.53
CA SER A 17 5.71 -33.18 19.19
C SER A 17 6.61 -31.96 19.06
N PHE A 18 7.40 -31.90 17.98
CA PHE A 18 7.85 -30.60 17.48
C PHE A 18 6.58 -29.84 17.10
N SER A 19 6.18 -28.88 17.91
CA SER A 19 5.21 -27.87 17.51
C SER A 19 5.81 -27.19 16.28
N ALA A 20 5.38 -27.62 15.09
CA ALA A 20 5.66 -26.91 13.86
C ALA A 20 5.13 -25.50 14.06
N HIS A 21 6.03 -24.55 14.30
CA HIS A 21 5.64 -23.16 14.43
C HIS A 21 5.03 -22.77 13.09
N ALA A 22 3.76 -22.37 13.11
CA ALA A 22 3.10 -21.90 11.90
C ALA A 22 3.89 -20.70 11.38
N LEU A 23 4.31 -20.74 10.12
CA LEU A 23 5.03 -19.66 9.48
C LEU A 23 4.18 -18.39 9.52
N THR A 24 4.78 -17.28 9.96
CA THR A 24 4.13 -15.98 10.09
C THR A 24 4.76 -14.97 9.15
N ALA A 25 4.13 -13.79 9.00
CA ALA A 25 4.67 -12.72 8.17
C ALA A 25 6.11 -12.32 8.57
N ASP A 26 6.46 -12.37 9.86
CA ASP A 26 7.77 -11.97 10.39
C ASP A 26 8.94 -12.84 9.89
N ASP A 27 8.65 -14.08 9.45
CA ASP A 27 9.63 -15.00 8.87
C ASP A 27 10.08 -14.56 7.46
N PHE A 28 9.36 -13.62 6.83
CA PHE A 28 9.51 -13.26 5.42
C PHE A 28 9.82 -11.78 5.21
N LYS A 29 10.90 -11.28 5.84
CA LYS A 29 11.36 -9.90 5.60
C LYS A 29 11.88 -9.72 4.17
N ASN A 30 11.51 -8.63 3.51
CA ASN A 30 12.08 -8.18 2.24
C ASN A 30 12.05 -9.23 1.11
N VAL A 31 10.91 -9.91 0.93
CA VAL A 31 10.74 -10.87 -0.18
C VAL A 31 10.82 -10.16 -1.54
N ILE A 32 10.25 -8.96 -1.62
CA ILE A 32 10.36 -8.02 -2.74
C ILE A 32 11.12 -6.78 -2.23
N ASN A 33 12.01 -6.23 -3.04
CA ASN A 33 12.63 -4.94 -2.72
C ASN A 33 11.60 -3.82 -2.93
N ARG A 34 11.14 -3.24 -1.81
CA ARG A 34 10.16 -2.14 -1.79
C ARG A 34 10.78 -0.79 -1.48
N SER A 35 12.11 -0.68 -1.42
CA SER A 35 12.79 0.59 -1.17
C SER A 35 12.85 1.45 -2.43
N GLY A 36 12.68 2.76 -2.27
CA GLY A 36 12.89 3.70 -3.37
C GLY A 36 12.50 5.13 -3.05
N ALA A 37 13.08 6.06 -3.79
CA ALA A 37 12.80 7.49 -3.71
C ALA A 37 12.52 8.02 -5.12
N PRO A 38 11.29 7.90 -5.66
CA PRO A 38 10.98 8.32 -7.02
C PRO A 38 11.25 9.80 -7.20
N GLN A 39 11.87 10.17 -8.33
CA GLN A 39 12.27 11.54 -8.65
C GLN A 39 11.41 12.19 -9.74
N ALA A 40 10.48 11.43 -10.32
CA ALA A 40 9.53 11.88 -11.34
C ALA A 40 8.17 11.17 -11.13
N MET A 41 7.09 11.74 -11.66
CA MET A 41 5.75 11.12 -11.60
C MET A 41 5.75 9.76 -12.32
N GLN A 42 6.39 9.73 -13.49
CA GLN A 42 6.66 8.57 -14.32
C GLN A 42 8.14 8.21 -14.17
N ASP A 43 8.50 7.47 -13.12
CA ASP A 43 9.89 7.05 -12.85
C ASP A 43 10.08 5.62 -13.35
N PHE A 44 10.31 5.51 -14.65
CA PHE A 44 10.19 4.27 -15.38
C PHE A 44 11.49 3.48 -15.50
N ASP A 45 11.33 2.17 -15.71
CA ASP A 45 12.37 1.28 -16.23
C ASP A 45 12.46 1.37 -17.77
N ASN A 46 13.28 0.51 -18.37
CA ASN A 46 13.45 0.47 -19.83
C ASN A 46 12.18 0.17 -20.65
N ASP A 47 11.14 -0.40 -20.05
CA ASP A 47 9.90 -0.80 -20.72
C ASP A 47 8.69 0.03 -20.24
N ASP A 48 8.96 1.22 -19.72
CA ASP A 48 8.00 2.23 -19.28
C ASP A 48 7.14 1.80 -18.07
N HIS A 49 7.56 0.77 -17.32
CA HIS A 49 6.92 0.38 -16.06
C HIS A 49 7.49 1.21 -14.91
N GLN A 50 6.70 1.49 -13.87
CA GLN A 50 7.26 2.14 -12.68
C GLN A 50 8.34 1.23 -12.09
N ARG A 51 9.58 1.72 -11.97
CA ARG A 51 10.74 0.88 -11.61
C ARG A 51 10.86 0.51 -10.14
N PHE A 52 9.93 0.99 -9.32
CA PHE A 52 9.85 0.68 -7.89
C PHE A 52 8.65 -0.21 -7.61
N ASN A 53 8.64 -0.88 -6.45
CA ASN A 53 7.59 -1.84 -6.07
C ASN A 53 6.81 -1.39 -4.83
N PRO A 54 5.91 -0.38 -4.94
CA PRO A 54 5.14 0.07 -3.80
C PRO A 54 4.28 -1.06 -3.21
N PHE A 55 4.08 -1.00 -1.90
CA PHE A 55 3.17 -1.87 -1.17
C PHE A 55 1.73 -1.36 -1.33
N PHE A 56 0.87 -2.22 -1.87
CA PHE A 56 -0.58 -2.06 -1.95
C PHE A 56 -1.25 -3.26 -1.26
N ASP A 57 -2.42 -3.05 -0.66
CA ASP A 57 -3.23 -4.10 -0.03
C ASP A 57 -4.70 -3.65 0.07
N LEU A 58 -5.61 -4.57 0.43
CA LEU A 58 -7.06 -4.32 0.57
C LEU A 58 -7.77 -3.77 -0.67
N GLY A 59 -7.23 -3.99 -1.86
CA GLY A 59 -7.82 -3.39 -3.06
C GLY A 59 -7.45 -1.93 -3.26
N ALA A 60 -6.56 -1.37 -2.44
CA ALA A 60 -6.41 0.08 -2.36
C ALA A 60 -5.85 0.74 -3.63
N TRP A 61 -6.18 2.02 -3.74
CA TRP A 61 -5.87 2.89 -4.88
C TRP A 61 -4.64 3.79 -4.65
N HIS A 62 -3.86 3.51 -3.60
CA HIS A 62 -2.54 4.09 -3.39
C HIS A 62 -1.59 3.09 -2.74
N GLY A 63 -0.29 3.33 -2.88
CA GLY A 63 0.77 2.48 -2.36
C GLY A 63 1.97 3.25 -1.81
N HIS A 64 2.81 2.56 -1.05
CA HIS A 64 3.94 3.16 -0.30
C HIS A 64 5.25 2.43 -0.55
N LEU A 65 6.37 3.14 -0.53
CA LEU A 65 7.71 2.54 -0.56
C LEU A 65 8.37 2.56 0.82
N LEU A 66 9.39 1.74 1.00
CA LEU A 66 10.35 1.86 2.10
C LEU A 66 11.34 2.99 1.81
N PRO A 67 11.85 3.66 2.86
CA PRO A 67 12.98 4.57 2.69
C PRO A 67 14.22 3.83 2.16
N ASP A 68 14.98 4.50 1.30
CA ASP A 68 16.21 3.95 0.69
C ASP A 68 17.50 4.54 1.31
N GLY A 69 17.37 5.53 2.19
CA GLY A 69 18.51 6.10 2.91
C GLY A 69 18.15 7.28 3.82
N PRO A 70 19.18 8.01 4.31
CA PRO A 70 18.99 9.12 5.25
C PRO A 70 18.09 10.25 4.75
N ALA A 71 17.99 10.44 3.42
CA ALA A 71 17.17 11.46 2.81
C ALA A 71 15.66 11.18 2.94
N THR A 72 15.24 9.92 2.98
CA THR A 72 13.82 9.52 3.09
C THR A 72 13.46 8.91 4.44
N MET A 73 14.46 8.63 5.29
CA MET A 73 14.31 8.16 6.67
C MET A 73 13.26 8.97 7.46
N GLY A 74 12.38 8.27 8.18
CA GLY A 74 11.29 8.87 8.96
C GLY A 74 9.98 9.04 8.19
N GLY A 75 9.91 8.61 6.94
CA GLY A 75 8.67 8.50 6.18
C GLY A 75 8.66 7.24 5.33
N PHE A 76 7.51 6.94 4.73
CA PHE A 76 7.38 5.93 3.67
C PHE A 76 7.27 6.69 2.33
N PRO A 77 8.38 6.84 1.59
CA PRO A 77 8.43 7.70 0.40
C PRO A 77 7.57 7.17 -0.74
N GLY A 78 7.48 7.98 -1.80
CA GLY A 78 6.86 7.58 -3.05
C GLY A 78 5.38 7.17 -2.94
N PRO A 79 4.47 8.02 -2.41
CA PRO A 79 3.05 7.75 -2.54
C PRO A 79 2.70 7.54 -4.01
N ALA A 80 2.37 6.30 -4.37
CA ALA A 80 1.96 5.91 -5.70
C ALA A 80 0.44 5.99 -5.77
N LEU A 81 -0.11 6.82 -6.65
CA LEU A 81 -1.54 6.97 -6.84
C LEU A 81 -1.98 6.16 -8.05
N LEU A 82 -3.02 5.35 -7.89
CA LEU A 82 -3.72 4.73 -9.02
C LEU A 82 -4.77 5.73 -9.51
N THR A 83 -4.40 6.53 -10.51
CA THR A 83 -5.24 7.58 -11.10
C THR A 83 -6.14 6.95 -12.17
N GLU A 84 -7.19 6.27 -11.69
CA GLU A 84 -8.17 5.47 -12.45
C GLU A 84 -7.56 4.27 -13.19
N GLU A 85 -6.69 4.49 -14.18
CA GLU A 85 -6.14 3.44 -15.04
C GLU A 85 -4.61 3.34 -14.99
N TYR A 86 -3.95 4.33 -14.39
CA TYR A 86 -2.49 4.44 -14.39
C TYR A 86 -1.93 4.62 -12.99
N ILE A 87 -0.68 4.18 -12.80
CA ILE A 87 0.09 4.42 -11.58
C ILE A 87 0.99 5.64 -11.79
N ASN A 88 0.87 6.63 -10.90
CA ASN A 88 1.65 7.86 -10.93
C ASN A 88 2.17 8.21 -9.53
N PHE A 89 3.46 8.51 -9.41
CA PHE A 89 4.03 8.96 -8.14
C PHE A 89 3.64 10.41 -7.85
N MET A 90 3.22 10.68 -6.62
CA MET A 90 2.82 12.03 -6.18
C MET A 90 4.00 12.84 -5.62
N ALA A 91 4.89 12.18 -4.87
CA ALA A 91 5.92 12.83 -4.07
C ALA A 91 7.12 11.89 -3.85
N THR A 92 8.32 12.42 -3.66
CA THR A 92 9.43 11.61 -3.11
C THR A 92 9.27 11.47 -1.61
N ARG A 93 9.21 12.59 -0.89
CA ARG A 93 9.01 12.67 0.56
C ARG A 93 7.66 13.29 0.82
N PHE A 94 6.83 12.60 1.56
CA PHE A 94 5.52 13.13 1.95
C PHE A 94 5.21 12.61 3.35
N ASP A 95 5.01 13.54 4.29
CA ASP A 95 4.84 13.22 5.71
C ASP A 95 6.05 12.53 6.37
N ARG A 96 7.27 12.95 6.00
CA ARG A 96 8.50 12.44 6.60
C ARG A 96 8.74 13.10 7.96
N LEU A 97 8.80 12.31 9.02
CA LEU A 97 9.10 12.75 10.38
C LEU A 97 10.60 13.05 10.57
N THR A 98 10.86 14.19 11.18
CA THR A 98 12.13 14.52 11.84
C THR A 98 11.85 14.98 13.27
N VAL A 99 12.79 14.70 14.18
CA VAL A 99 12.63 14.98 15.61
C VAL A 99 13.71 15.94 16.08
N TYR A 100 13.33 16.86 16.95
CA TYR A 100 14.22 17.82 17.58
C TYR A 100 14.11 17.72 19.10
N GLN A 101 15.25 17.68 19.78
CA GLN A 101 15.36 17.73 21.22
C GLN A 101 16.21 18.94 21.60
N ASN A 102 15.72 19.81 22.48
CA ASN A 102 16.40 21.05 22.89
C ASN A 102 16.85 21.92 21.70
N GLY A 103 16.01 22.02 20.66
CA GLY A 103 16.28 22.79 19.44
C GLY A 103 17.26 22.13 18.45
N LYS A 104 17.88 21.00 18.78
CA LYS A 104 18.79 20.26 17.89
C LYS A 104 18.08 19.09 17.24
N LYS A 105 18.30 18.89 15.93
CA LYS A 105 17.80 17.73 15.20
C LYS A 105 18.45 16.46 15.77
N VAL A 106 17.63 15.47 16.10
CA VAL A 106 18.10 14.16 16.55
C VAL A 106 18.64 13.39 15.35
N ALA A 107 19.87 12.89 15.46
CA ALA A 107 20.50 12.06 14.43
C ALA A 107 20.19 10.59 14.70
N PHE A 108 19.39 9.98 13.84
CA PHE A 108 18.99 8.58 13.95
C PHE A 108 19.82 7.67 13.05
N THR A 109 20.01 6.42 13.50
CA THR A 109 20.24 5.29 12.61
C THR A 109 18.90 4.65 12.25
N MET A 110 18.78 4.06 11.06
CA MET A 110 17.55 3.44 10.57
C MET A 110 17.74 1.98 10.21
N GLN A 111 16.74 1.16 10.52
CA GLN A 111 16.49 -0.10 9.86
C GLN A 111 15.10 -0.05 9.23
N ALA A 112 14.93 -0.57 8.02
CA ALA A 112 13.66 -0.60 7.32
C ALA A 112 13.49 -1.94 6.59
N TRP A 113 12.28 -2.50 6.65
CA TRP A 113 11.96 -3.76 5.99
C TRP A 113 10.48 -3.88 5.67
N SER A 114 10.17 -4.71 4.69
CA SER A 114 8.80 -5.12 4.37
C SER A 114 8.51 -6.49 4.96
N LEU A 115 7.24 -6.71 5.26
CA LEU A 115 6.64 -8.00 5.62
C LEU A 115 5.47 -8.25 4.65
N PRO A 116 5.02 -9.51 4.47
CA PRO A 116 3.70 -9.77 3.92
C PRO A 116 2.64 -8.96 4.69
N GLY A 117 2.14 -7.89 4.05
CA GLY A 117 1.12 -7.01 4.61
C GLY A 117 1.56 -5.83 5.48
N ALA A 118 2.85 -5.49 5.53
CA ALA A 118 3.30 -4.28 6.22
C ALA A 118 4.61 -3.71 5.68
N LEU A 119 4.79 -2.41 5.88
CA LEU A 119 6.10 -1.76 5.85
C LEU A 119 6.49 -1.33 7.27
N VAL A 120 7.75 -1.55 7.63
CA VAL A 120 8.27 -1.24 8.96
C VAL A 120 9.57 -0.45 8.86
N GLN A 121 9.73 0.55 9.71
CA GLN A 121 11.04 1.17 9.96
C GLN A 121 11.23 1.46 11.44
N THR A 122 12.47 1.33 11.91
CA THR A 122 12.88 1.71 13.26
C THR A 122 13.98 2.76 13.17
N LEU A 123 13.84 3.82 13.97
CA LEU A 123 14.80 4.91 14.10
C LEU A 123 15.37 4.90 15.52
N SER A 124 16.69 4.83 15.64
CA SER A 124 17.37 4.72 16.94
C SER A 124 18.36 5.85 17.16
N ALA A 125 18.25 6.54 18.29
CA ALA A 125 19.21 7.50 18.80
C ALA A 125 19.30 7.38 20.34
N PRO A 126 20.35 7.91 20.99
CA PRO A 126 20.40 7.98 22.44
C PRO A 126 19.18 8.69 23.02
N GLY A 127 18.41 8.02 23.88
CA GLY A 127 17.23 8.59 24.55
C GLY A 127 15.98 8.80 23.69
N VAL A 128 16.01 8.43 22.40
CA VAL A 128 14.85 8.48 21.50
C VAL A 128 14.83 7.26 20.58
N GLN A 129 13.74 6.50 20.59
CA GLN A 129 13.48 5.42 19.65
C GLN A 129 12.13 5.62 18.98
N ILE A 130 12.04 5.32 17.69
CA ILE A 130 10.80 5.43 16.92
C ILE A 130 10.57 4.13 16.15
N GLU A 131 9.41 3.51 16.35
CA GLU A 131 8.95 2.35 15.60
C GLU A 131 7.77 2.79 14.74
N MET A 132 7.85 2.54 13.44
CA MET A 132 6.81 2.88 12.48
C MET A 132 6.33 1.62 11.76
N THR A 133 5.02 1.37 11.81
CA THR A 133 4.38 0.24 11.11
C THR A 133 3.24 0.75 10.26
N LEU A 134 3.33 0.54 8.94
CA LEU A 134 2.31 0.90 7.96
C LEU A 134 1.57 -0.35 7.48
N ARG A 135 0.24 -0.36 7.58
CA ARG A 135 -0.65 -1.40 7.07
C ARG A 135 -1.88 -0.77 6.39
N PHE A 136 -2.58 -1.50 5.52
CA PHE A 136 -3.84 -1.01 4.97
C PHE A 136 -5.02 -1.29 5.91
N ALA A 137 -5.92 -0.32 6.02
CA ALA A 137 -7.08 -0.36 6.92
C ALA A 137 -8.42 -0.44 6.16
N SER A 138 -8.47 0.06 4.91
CA SER A 138 -9.62 -0.06 4.00
C SER A 138 -9.14 -0.10 2.54
N ALA A 139 -10.08 -0.18 1.60
CA ALA A 139 -9.85 -0.05 0.17
C ALA A 139 -9.41 1.37 -0.28
N HIS A 140 -9.37 2.34 0.63
CA HIS A 140 -8.94 3.70 0.31
C HIS A 140 -7.96 4.28 1.33
N THR A 141 -7.76 3.62 2.47
CA THR A 141 -7.00 4.17 3.59
C THR A 141 -5.94 3.21 4.09
N SER A 142 -4.70 3.67 4.17
CA SER A 142 -3.63 3.03 4.94
C SER A 142 -3.44 3.70 6.30
N LEU A 143 -3.05 2.92 7.29
CA LEU A 143 -2.80 3.34 8.68
C LEU A 143 -1.32 3.18 9.01
N LEU A 144 -0.71 4.27 9.48
CA LEU A 144 0.61 4.30 10.06
C LEU A 144 0.50 4.42 11.59
N GLU A 145 1.07 3.47 12.31
CA GLU A 145 1.41 3.63 13.71
C GLU A 145 2.82 4.20 13.82
N THR A 146 3.00 5.28 14.58
CA THR A 146 4.31 5.84 14.92
C THR A 146 4.45 5.86 16.44
N LYS A 147 5.19 4.90 16.98
CA LYS A 147 5.44 4.74 18.41
C LYS A 147 6.78 5.38 18.75
N ILE A 148 6.75 6.43 19.54
CA ILE A 148 7.92 7.21 19.96
C ILE A 148 8.18 6.90 21.44
N THR A 149 9.36 6.39 21.74
CA THR A 149 9.87 6.24 23.11
C THR A 149 10.88 7.35 23.36
N SER A 150 10.67 8.17 24.38
CA SER A 150 11.60 9.24 24.76
C SER A 150 11.62 9.51 26.26
N SER A 151 12.81 9.85 26.78
CA SER A 151 13.00 10.25 28.18
C SER A 151 12.62 11.71 28.47
N GLY A 152 12.22 12.50 27.47
CA GLY A 152 11.83 13.90 27.66
C GLY A 152 11.06 14.49 26.50
N PRO A 153 10.76 15.81 26.55
CA PRO A 153 10.00 16.49 25.52
C PRO A 153 10.71 16.52 24.17
N LEU A 154 9.92 16.45 23.09
CA LEU A 154 10.39 16.47 21.71
C LEU A 154 9.52 17.40 20.86
N LYS A 155 10.14 18.12 19.93
CA LYS A 155 9.47 18.76 18.81
C LYS A 155 9.47 17.80 17.62
N LEU A 156 8.29 17.48 17.13
CA LEU A 156 8.07 16.67 15.95
C LEU A 156 7.84 17.58 14.75
N VAL A 157 8.48 17.28 13.62
CA VAL A 157 8.36 18.04 12.38
C VAL A 157 8.18 17.07 11.22
N TRP A 158 7.07 17.19 10.50
CA TRP A 158 6.80 16.44 9.28
C TRP A 158 6.94 17.34 8.06
N ASP A 159 7.69 16.90 7.07
CA ASP A 159 7.82 17.59 5.78
C ASP A 159 7.32 16.77 4.61
N GLY A 160 6.92 17.45 3.54
CA GLY A 160 6.62 16.83 2.27
C GLY A 160 6.64 17.82 1.11
N GLU A 161 6.84 17.27 -0.08
CA GLU A 161 6.95 18.02 -1.33
C GLU A 161 6.38 17.20 -2.49
N LEU A 162 5.46 17.78 -3.26
CA LEU A 162 4.96 17.16 -4.49
C LEU A 162 6.08 17.14 -5.55
N LEU A 163 6.10 16.10 -6.37
CA LEU A 163 7.07 15.98 -7.46
C LEU A 163 6.91 17.11 -8.48
N GLU A 164 7.99 17.49 -9.15
CA GLU A 164 7.92 18.47 -10.24
C GLU A 164 8.24 17.85 -11.60
N LYS A 165 9.16 16.87 -11.64
CA LYS A 165 9.60 16.25 -12.89
C LYS A 165 8.53 15.30 -13.42
N LEU A 166 8.21 15.43 -14.71
CA LEU A 166 7.23 14.58 -15.36
C LEU A 166 7.71 13.13 -15.45
N SER A 167 8.81 12.90 -16.16
CA SER A 167 9.25 11.55 -16.51
C SER A 167 10.76 11.34 -16.46
N ALA A 168 11.14 10.13 -16.09
CA ALA A 168 12.51 9.61 -16.12
C ALA A 168 12.49 8.14 -16.58
N LYS A 169 13.58 7.70 -17.21
CA LYS A 169 13.80 6.33 -17.64
C LYS A 169 15.15 5.85 -17.13
N GLU A 170 15.17 4.78 -16.35
CA GLU A 170 16.37 4.31 -15.62
C GLU A 170 17.04 5.46 -14.83
N GLY A 171 16.22 6.28 -14.15
CA GLY A 171 16.66 7.43 -13.38
C GLY A 171 17.15 8.64 -14.19
N LYS A 172 17.12 8.57 -15.53
CA LYS A 172 17.51 9.68 -16.42
C LYS A 172 16.28 10.46 -16.87
N PRO A 173 16.18 11.77 -16.60
CA PRO A 173 15.06 12.60 -17.07
C PRO A 173 14.89 12.47 -18.58
N GLN A 174 13.64 12.28 -19.03
CA GLN A 174 13.32 12.19 -20.47
C GLN A 174 12.89 13.54 -21.05
N SER A 175 12.46 14.46 -20.19
CA SER A 175 12.00 15.80 -20.56
C SER A 175 12.36 16.81 -19.48
N THR A 176 12.46 18.08 -19.86
CA THR A 176 12.55 19.22 -18.94
C THR A 176 11.17 19.77 -18.54
N GLN A 177 10.09 19.28 -19.17
CA GLN A 177 8.72 19.67 -18.85
C GLN A 177 8.34 19.23 -17.43
N THR A 178 7.72 20.13 -16.68
CA THR A 178 7.18 19.81 -15.35
C THR A 178 5.81 19.13 -15.46
N ILE A 179 5.36 18.50 -14.37
CA ILE A 179 4.03 17.89 -14.29
C ILE A 179 2.93 18.93 -14.55
N ASP A 180 3.04 20.13 -13.97
CA ASP A 180 2.02 21.19 -14.17
C ASP A 180 2.01 21.74 -15.59
N GLN A 181 3.17 21.76 -16.27
CA GLN A 181 3.24 22.15 -17.68
C GLN A 181 2.65 21.08 -18.60
N ALA A 182 2.81 19.80 -18.26
CA ALA A 182 2.24 18.69 -19.01
C ALA A 182 0.73 18.56 -18.79
N PHE A 183 0.26 18.85 -17.57
CA PHE A 183 -1.13 18.75 -17.18
C PHE A 183 -1.59 20.03 -16.45
N PRO A 184 -1.84 21.14 -17.17
CA PRO A 184 -2.23 22.41 -16.56
C PRO A 184 -3.50 22.32 -15.70
N ASP A 185 -4.44 21.46 -16.08
CA ASP A 185 -5.69 21.23 -15.36
C ASP A 185 -5.53 20.31 -14.15
N TYR A 186 -4.34 19.74 -13.90
CA TYR A 186 -4.11 18.90 -12.72
C TYR A 186 -4.15 19.71 -11.43
N GLN A 187 -3.75 20.98 -11.49
CA GLN A 187 -3.93 22.01 -10.44
C GLN A 187 -3.74 21.47 -9.02
N ARG A 188 -2.61 20.78 -8.79
CA ARG A 188 -2.31 20.10 -7.54
C ARG A 188 -2.22 21.12 -6.42
N ARG A 189 -3.02 20.97 -5.37
CA ARG A 189 -3.10 21.97 -4.30
C ARG A 189 -3.07 21.36 -2.92
N LEU A 190 -2.11 21.77 -2.10
CA LEU A 190 -2.05 21.49 -0.68
C LEU A 190 -3.01 22.41 0.09
N SER A 191 -3.70 21.86 1.09
CA SER A 191 -4.52 22.62 2.04
C SER A 191 -4.41 22.02 3.43
N ALA A 192 -4.15 22.86 4.43
CA ALA A 192 -4.10 22.43 5.83
C ALA A 192 -5.52 22.12 6.32
N THR A 193 -5.65 21.07 7.14
CA THR A 193 -6.88 20.74 7.84
C THR A 193 -6.63 20.77 9.35
N HIS A 194 -7.70 20.75 10.15
CA HIS A 194 -7.58 20.78 11.61
C HIS A 194 -6.79 19.60 12.21
N ASP A 195 -6.72 18.49 11.49
CA ASP A 195 -6.13 17.21 11.90
C ASP A 195 -5.06 16.70 10.91
N GLY A 196 -4.61 17.54 9.97
CA GLY A 196 -3.58 17.18 9.01
C GLY A 196 -3.59 18.06 7.76
N LEU A 197 -3.68 17.44 6.58
CA LEU A 197 -3.71 18.16 5.30
C LEU A 197 -4.40 17.35 4.21
N THR A 198 -4.69 18.01 3.09
CA THR A 198 -5.20 17.39 1.88
C THR A 198 -4.42 17.90 0.66
N VAL A 199 -4.20 17.03 -0.32
CA VAL A 199 -3.87 17.40 -1.70
C VAL A 199 -5.12 17.21 -2.54
N SER A 200 -5.61 18.26 -3.20
CA SER A 200 -6.68 18.16 -4.19
C SER A 200 -6.12 18.15 -5.60
N PHE A 201 -6.80 17.44 -6.51
CA PHE A 201 -6.43 17.32 -7.91
C PHE A 201 -7.55 17.81 -8.81
N GLY A 202 -7.23 18.70 -9.75
CA GLY A 202 -8.12 19.10 -10.83
C GLY A 202 -8.35 17.97 -11.83
N LYS A 203 -9.28 18.19 -12.78
CA LYS A 203 -9.74 17.18 -13.72
C LYS A 203 -8.77 17.07 -14.90
N VAL A 204 -8.15 15.90 -15.06
CA VAL A 204 -7.27 15.58 -16.20
C VAL A 204 -7.81 14.33 -16.87
N ARG A 205 -7.99 14.39 -18.20
CA ARG A 205 -8.45 13.25 -19.01
C ARG A 205 -7.39 12.87 -20.06
N SER A 206 -6.15 12.61 -19.62
CA SER A 206 -5.10 12.11 -20.50
C SER A 206 -5.22 10.60 -20.61
N ALA A 207 -5.86 10.14 -21.69
CA ALA A 207 -6.25 8.75 -21.94
C ALA A 207 -5.08 7.76 -22.05
N SER A 208 -3.84 8.22 -21.91
CA SER A 208 -2.65 7.38 -21.89
C SER A 208 -1.79 7.57 -20.66
N ASP A 209 -2.05 8.55 -19.78
CA ASP A 209 -1.06 8.96 -18.77
C ASP A 209 -1.64 9.23 -17.38
N LEU A 210 -2.74 9.99 -17.31
CA LEU A 210 -3.26 10.55 -16.07
C LEU A 210 -4.75 10.84 -16.22
N MET A 211 -5.56 10.19 -15.38
CA MET A 211 -7.01 10.29 -15.39
C MET A 211 -7.49 10.62 -13.98
N THR A 212 -8.12 11.78 -13.83
CA THR A 212 -8.70 12.24 -12.56
C THR A 212 -10.08 12.84 -12.79
N SER A 213 -10.92 12.76 -11.75
CA SER A 213 -12.30 13.26 -11.79
C SER A 213 -12.41 14.79 -11.67
N GLY A 214 -11.40 15.44 -11.08
CA GLY A 214 -11.48 16.83 -10.60
C GLY A 214 -11.95 16.98 -9.16
N GLU A 215 -12.31 15.87 -8.53
CA GLU A 215 -12.74 15.80 -7.14
C GLU A 215 -11.86 14.86 -6.30
N SER A 216 -10.83 14.27 -6.92
CA SER A 216 -9.95 13.34 -6.24
C SER A 216 -9.03 14.06 -5.25
N GLN A 217 -8.70 13.35 -4.17
CA GLN A 217 -7.94 13.88 -3.05
C GLN A 217 -6.96 12.83 -2.50
N TYR A 218 -5.81 13.30 -2.03
CA TYR A 218 -4.95 12.57 -1.10
C TYR A 218 -5.03 13.22 0.28
N GLN A 219 -5.57 12.52 1.26
CA GLN A 219 -5.81 13.04 2.60
C GLN A 219 -4.83 12.46 3.63
N ILE A 220 -4.42 13.30 4.57
CA ILE A 220 -3.66 12.91 5.75
C ILE A 220 -4.43 13.36 7.00
N HIS A 221 -4.78 12.42 7.87
CA HIS A 221 -5.36 12.72 9.19
C HIS A 221 -4.51 12.07 10.29
N ARG A 222 -4.20 12.82 11.34
CA ARG A 222 -3.38 12.39 12.48
C ARG A 222 -4.17 12.41 13.77
N SER A 223 -3.84 11.50 14.68
CA SER A 223 -4.37 11.48 16.05
C SER A 223 -3.78 12.57 16.96
N LEU A 224 -2.79 13.32 16.47
CA LEU A 224 -2.12 14.40 17.18
C LEU A 224 -2.34 15.72 16.42
N PRO A 225 -2.85 16.78 17.06
CA PRO A 225 -2.95 18.10 16.44
C PRO A 225 -1.58 18.63 16.01
N THR A 226 -1.53 19.20 14.80
CA THR A 226 -0.31 19.81 14.24
C THR A 226 -0.58 21.21 13.72
N VAL A 227 0.42 22.08 13.78
CA VAL A 227 0.41 23.35 13.05
C VAL A 227 1.07 23.13 11.70
N THR A 228 0.31 23.31 10.61
CA THR A 228 0.76 23.08 9.23
C THR A 228 0.93 24.39 8.48
N GLN A 229 2.12 24.58 7.92
CA GLN A 229 2.45 25.66 6.99
C GLN A 229 2.64 25.08 5.59
N ILE A 230 2.11 25.77 4.58
CA ILE A 230 2.16 25.37 3.17
C ILE A 230 2.85 26.48 2.39
N ASP A 231 3.76 26.09 1.51
CA ASP A 231 4.47 26.96 0.58
C ASP A 231 4.49 26.28 -0.80
N GLY A 232 3.58 26.69 -1.67
CA GLY A 232 3.37 26.06 -2.98
C GLY A 232 3.10 24.55 -2.86
N HIS A 233 4.00 23.75 -3.43
CA HIS A 233 3.96 22.29 -3.42
C HIS A 233 4.63 21.64 -2.21
N ARG A 234 5.04 22.43 -1.21
CA ARG A 234 5.70 21.96 0.01
C ARG A 234 4.84 22.23 1.22
N PHE A 235 5.00 21.40 2.24
CA PHE A 235 4.44 21.68 3.56
C PHE A 235 5.42 21.33 4.68
N THR A 236 5.20 21.96 5.83
CA THR A 236 5.79 21.55 7.10
C THR A 236 4.71 21.54 8.17
N SER A 237 4.54 20.40 8.85
CA SER A 237 3.66 20.27 10.01
C SER A 237 4.50 20.10 11.27
N SER A 238 4.09 20.67 12.39
CA SER A 238 4.82 20.52 13.66
C SER A 238 3.92 20.33 14.87
N ALA A 239 4.43 19.58 15.85
CA ALA A 239 3.80 19.37 17.14
C ALA A 239 4.85 19.23 18.25
N GLN A 240 4.42 19.39 19.49
CA GLN A 240 5.23 19.13 20.68
C GLN A 240 4.65 17.94 21.44
N ILE A 241 5.52 17.08 21.95
CA ILE A 241 5.16 15.97 22.83
C ILE A 241 6.01 16.05 24.10
N ASN A 242 5.46 15.64 25.24
CA ASN A 242 6.13 15.77 26.55
C ASN A 242 7.01 14.56 26.91
N GLY A 243 6.92 13.47 26.14
CA GLY A 243 7.64 12.21 26.38
C GLY A 243 7.15 11.13 25.43
N SER A 244 7.33 9.87 25.80
CA SER A 244 6.85 8.73 25.00
C SER A 244 5.38 8.84 24.63
N THR A 245 5.06 8.57 23.35
CA THR A 245 3.70 8.60 22.83
C THR A 245 3.58 7.70 21.61
N THR A 246 2.38 7.18 21.35
CA THR A 246 2.04 6.58 20.07
C THR A 246 1.06 7.48 19.36
N LEU A 247 1.34 7.78 18.09
CA LEU A 247 0.43 8.51 17.22
C LEU A 247 0.05 7.66 16.01
N TYR A 248 -1.13 7.94 15.49
CA TYR A 248 -1.70 7.24 14.35
C TYR A 248 -1.98 8.23 13.22
N THR A 249 -1.56 7.87 12.01
CA THR A 249 -1.81 8.65 10.81
C THR A 249 -2.53 7.79 9.79
N THR A 250 -3.58 8.33 9.19
CA THR A 250 -4.23 7.73 8.02
C THR A 250 -3.80 8.46 6.76
N TYR A 251 -3.58 7.70 5.70
CA TYR A 251 -3.34 8.20 4.34
C TYR A 251 -4.42 7.64 3.43
N SER A 252 -5.17 8.52 2.75
CA SER A 252 -6.28 8.09 1.90
C SER A 252 -6.20 8.68 0.50
N HIS A 253 -6.24 7.84 -0.54
CA HIS A 253 -6.46 8.29 -1.91
C HIS A 253 -7.92 8.02 -2.30
N LEU A 254 -8.65 9.10 -2.60
CA LEU A 254 -10.08 9.12 -2.85
C LEU A 254 -10.31 9.72 -4.22
N LEU A 255 -10.94 8.98 -5.13
CA LEU A 255 -10.95 9.28 -6.56
C LEU A 255 -12.12 10.17 -6.99
N ASN A 256 -13.13 10.37 -6.15
CA ASN A 256 -14.28 11.23 -6.44
C ASN A 256 -14.94 11.76 -5.15
N ALA A 257 -15.89 12.70 -5.29
CA ALA A 257 -16.56 13.31 -4.15
C ALA A 257 -17.35 12.33 -3.27
N GLU A 258 -17.89 11.24 -3.85
CA GLU A 258 -18.60 10.22 -3.06
C GLU A 258 -17.65 9.49 -2.12
N GLN A 259 -16.49 9.04 -2.62
CA GLN A 259 -15.45 8.42 -1.80
C GLN A 259 -14.95 9.39 -0.72
N VAL A 260 -14.72 10.67 -1.07
CA VAL A 260 -14.38 11.72 -0.10
C VAL A 260 -15.43 11.86 1.01
N ARG A 261 -16.71 11.75 0.68
CA ARG A 261 -17.81 11.83 1.66
C ARG A 261 -17.87 10.59 2.55
N LEU A 262 -17.80 9.40 1.97
CA LEU A 262 -17.95 8.12 2.66
C LEU A 262 -16.76 7.81 3.57
N GLU A 263 -15.53 8.06 3.10
CA GLU A 263 -14.32 7.68 3.85
C GLU A 263 -14.15 8.48 5.14
N LYS A 264 -14.79 9.65 5.29
CA LYS A 264 -14.74 10.45 6.53
C LYS A 264 -15.14 9.67 7.77
N ALA A 265 -16.17 8.83 7.68
CA ALA A 265 -16.59 7.99 8.81
C ALA A 265 -15.58 6.87 9.08
N GLN A 266 -15.05 6.27 8.01
CA GLN A 266 -14.04 5.23 8.07
C GLN A 266 -12.74 5.74 8.71
N ILE A 267 -12.24 6.91 8.33
CA ILE A 267 -11.05 7.55 8.91
C ILE A 267 -11.23 7.80 10.41
N ARG A 268 -12.38 8.35 10.83
CA ARG A 268 -12.68 8.55 12.26
C ARG A 268 -12.66 7.23 13.02
N ASP A 269 -13.24 6.18 12.45
CA ASP A 269 -13.27 4.86 13.07
C ASP A 269 -11.87 4.22 13.19
N ILE A 270 -11.06 4.35 12.13
CA ILE A 270 -9.67 3.89 12.11
C ILE A 270 -8.86 4.58 13.20
N LEU A 271 -8.96 5.90 13.33
CA LEU A 271 -8.24 6.67 14.35
C LEU A 271 -8.76 6.41 15.77
N ALA A 272 -10.04 6.05 15.93
CA ALA A 272 -10.62 5.68 17.22
C ALA A 272 -10.25 4.26 17.66
N ARG A 273 -10.02 3.33 16.72
CA ARG A 273 -9.75 1.91 16.98
C ARG A 273 -8.54 1.37 16.21
N PRO A 274 -7.38 2.05 16.20
CA PRO A 274 -6.27 1.71 15.28
C PRO A 274 -5.72 0.30 15.50
N ALA A 275 -5.64 -0.15 16.74
CA ALA A 275 -5.18 -1.50 17.08
C ALA A 275 -6.08 -2.61 16.51
N HIS A 276 -7.38 -2.35 16.30
CA HIS A 276 -8.28 -3.29 15.62
C HIS A 276 -7.86 -3.48 14.16
N TYR A 277 -7.62 -2.38 13.44
CA TYR A 277 -7.24 -2.41 12.03
C TYR A 277 -5.85 -3.02 11.80
N LEU A 278 -4.87 -2.68 12.66
CA LEU A 278 -3.53 -3.27 12.58
C LEU A 278 -3.58 -4.80 12.77
N ARG A 279 -4.30 -5.28 13.79
CA ARG A 279 -4.47 -6.73 14.03
C ARG A 279 -5.29 -7.42 12.95
N ALA A 280 -6.31 -6.76 12.40
CA ALA A 280 -7.11 -7.31 11.31
C ALA A 280 -6.25 -7.53 10.05
N SER A 281 -5.39 -6.55 9.72
CA SER A 281 -4.43 -6.70 8.63
C SER A 281 -3.44 -7.84 8.91
N GLU A 282 -2.85 -7.90 10.09
CA GLU A 282 -1.91 -8.96 10.47
C GLU A 282 -2.53 -10.36 10.40
N ALA A 283 -3.70 -10.54 11.02
CA ALA A 283 -4.43 -11.81 11.02
C ALA A 283 -4.81 -12.26 9.60
N ARG A 284 -5.22 -11.33 8.73
CA ARG A 284 -5.55 -11.63 7.33
C ARG A 284 -4.33 -12.13 6.56
N TRP A 285 -3.17 -11.49 6.72
CA TRP A 285 -1.94 -11.91 6.03
C TRP A 285 -1.41 -13.25 6.56
N ASN A 286 -1.42 -13.46 7.88
CA ASN A 286 -1.10 -14.78 8.44
C ASN A 286 -2.08 -15.85 7.94
N GLY A 287 -3.36 -15.52 7.78
CA GLY A 287 -4.35 -16.40 7.15
C GLY A 287 -4.05 -16.73 5.70
N TYR A 288 -3.54 -15.79 4.89
CA TYR A 288 -3.10 -16.06 3.53
C TYR A 288 -1.91 -17.02 3.50
N LEU A 289 -0.90 -16.80 4.34
CA LEU A 289 0.28 -17.65 4.43
C LEU A 289 -0.09 -19.07 4.88
N GLN A 290 -0.94 -19.18 5.91
CA GLN A 290 -1.41 -20.47 6.41
C GLN A 290 -2.16 -21.28 5.34
N LYS A 291 -2.99 -20.62 4.53
CA LYS A 291 -3.73 -21.28 3.44
C LYS A 291 -2.85 -21.61 2.23
N GLY A 292 -1.91 -20.73 1.89
CA GLY A 292 -1.11 -20.83 0.66
C GLY A 292 0.17 -21.65 0.77
N LEU A 293 0.77 -21.75 1.97
CA LEU A 293 2.06 -22.44 2.19
C LEU A 293 1.85 -23.87 2.69
N THR A 294 1.21 -24.71 1.87
CA THR A 294 0.77 -26.06 2.26
C THR A 294 1.67 -27.19 1.77
N ASN A 295 2.78 -26.89 1.09
CA ASN A 295 3.70 -27.91 0.61
C ASN A 295 4.81 -28.16 1.67
N PRO A 296 4.76 -29.29 2.42
CA PRO A 296 5.75 -29.59 3.45
C PRO A 296 7.14 -29.96 2.87
N ASP A 297 7.19 -30.35 1.60
CA ASP A 297 8.42 -30.77 0.92
C ASP A 297 9.15 -29.59 0.26
N ALA A 298 8.57 -28.39 0.29
CA ALA A 298 9.18 -27.20 -0.28
C ALA A 298 10.38 -26.75 0.55
N THR A 299 11.49 -26.42 -0.12
CA THR A 299 12.64 -25.77 0.53
C THR A 299 12.27 -24.36 0.99
N ALA A 300 13.03 -23.80 1.93
CA ALA A 300 12.82 -22.43 2.40
C ALA A 300 12.82 -21.40 1.25
N GLN A 301 13.66 -21.59 0.22
CA GLN A 301 13.72 -20.74 -0.96
C GLN A 301 12.47 -20.88 -1.84
N GLN A 302 11.96 -22.10 -2.03
CA GLN A 302 10.71 -22.34 -2.77
C GLN A 302 9.51 -21.72 -2.03
N THR A 303 9.43 -21.89 -0.71
CA THR A 303 8.42 -21.25 0.14
C THR A 303 8.50 -19.73 0.03
N ARG A 304 9.70 -19.14 0.03
CA ARG A 304 9.89 -17.69 -0.16
C ARG A 304 9.41 -17.20 -1.54
N VAL A 305 9.54 -18.02 -2.59
CA VAL A 305 8.96 -17.72 -3.92
C VAL A 305 7.43 -17.76 -3.88
N ALA A 306 6.83 -18.72 -3.16
CA ALA A 306 5.38 -18.74 -2.95
C ALA A 306 4.88 -17.49 -2.20
N VAL A 307 5.60 -17.05 -1.15
CA VAL A 307 5.29 -15.78 -0.46
C VAL A 307 5.39 -14.58 -1.40
N LYS A 308 6.40 -14.55 -2.29
CA LYS A 308 6.50 -13.51 -3.32
C LYS A 308 5.25 -13.48 -4.20
N ALA A 309 4.78 -14.64 -4.64
CA ALA A 309 3.58 -14.74 -5.48
C ALA A 309 2.31 -14.25 -4.73
N ILE A 310 2.16 -14.61 -3.45
CA ILE A 310 1.06 -14.14 -2.59
C ILE A 310 1.11 -12.60 -2.44
N GLU A 311 2.29 -12.03 -2.17
CA GLU A 311 2.46 -10.58 -2.10
C GLU A 311 2.15 -9.88 -3.42
N THR A 312 2.61 -10.42 -4.55
CA THR A 312 2.36 -9.84 -5.88
C THR A 312 0.88 -9.86 -6.26
N LEU A 313 0.21 -11.00 -6.11
CA LEU A 313 -1.21 -11.14 -6.47
C LEU A 313 -2.11 -10.27 -5.60
N ASN A 314 -1.87 -10.23 -4.28
CA ASN A 314 -2.62 -9.33 -3.40
C ASN A 314 -2.28 -7.85 -3.63
N GLY A 315 -1.05 -7.53 -4.04
CA GLY A 315 -0.65 -6.18 -4.46
C GLY A 315 -1.32 -5.74 -5.77
N ASN A 316 -1.68 -6.69 -6.63
CA ASN A 316 -2.38 -6.45 -7.89
C ASN A 316 -3.93 -6.47 -7.77
N TRP A 317 -4.48 -6.85 -6.62
CA TRP A 317 -5.92 -6.78 -6.34
C TRP A 317 -6.40 -5.34 -6.12
N ARG A 318 -7.44 -4.92 -6.84
CA ARG A 318 -8.13 -3.63 -6.75
C ARG A 318 -9.57 -3.76 -6.25
N ALA A 319 -9.99 -2.80 -5.43
CA ALA A 319 -11.38 -2.63 -5.03
C ALA A 319 -12.22 -2.04 -6.19
N PRO A 320 -13.56 -2.14 -6.14
CA PRO A 320 -14.44 -1.57 -7.15
C PRO A 320 -14.14 -0.09 -7.44
N GLY A 321 -14.25 0.29 -8.72
CA GLY A 321 -13.93 1.64 -9.19
C GLY A 321 -14.43 1.87 -10.62
N GLY A 322 -15.01 3.04 -10.87
CA GLY A 322 -15.56 3.37 -12.19
C GLY A 322 -16.62 2.37 -12.65
N ALA A 323 -16.49 1.87 -13.88
CA ALA A 323 -17.35 0.89 -14.51
C ALA A 323 -17.25 -0.52 -13.90
N VAL A 324 -16.13 -0.89 -13.28
CA VAL A 324 -15.94 -2.21 -12.64
C VAL A 324 -16.49 -2.21 -11.22
N LYS A 325 -17.59 -2.95 -10.99
CA LYS A 325 -18.33 -2.97 -9.72
C LYS A 325 -17.93 -4.09 -8.75
N HIS A 326 -16.98 -4.93 -9.14
CA HIS A 326 -16.42 -6.01 -8.33
C HIS A 326 -14.96 -5.74 -7.99
N ASN A 327 -14.45 -6.40 -6.95
CA ASN A 327 -13.00 -6.47 -6.78
C ASN A 327 -12.39 -7.21 -7.99
N THR A 328 -11.21 -6.79 -8.43
CA THR A 328 -10.52 -7.38 -9.58
C THR A 328 -9.03 -7.51 -9.33
N VAL A 329 -8.29 -8.25 -10.15
CA VAL A 329 -6.83 -8.36 -10.07
C VAL A 329 -6.25 -8.03 -11.43
N THR A 330 -5.38 -7.03 -11.48
CA THR A 330 -4.74 -6.62 -12.74
C THR A 330 -3.44 -7.40 -12.98
N PRO A 331 -2.91 -7.43 -14.22
CA PRO A 331 -1.65 -8.14 -14.49
C PRO A 331 -0.46 -7.56 -13.72
N SER A 332 -0.41 -6.23 -13.54
CA SER A 332 0.63 -5.57 -12.75
C SER A 332 0.22 -4.16 -12.32
N VAL A 333 0.21 -3.89 -11.02
CA VAL A 333 -0.05 -2.54 -10.49
C VAL A 333 1.01 -1.52 -10.91
N THR A 334 2.25 -1.94 -11.20
CA THR A 334 3.35 -1.06 -11.66
C THR A 334 3.48 -0.97 -13.17
N GLY A 335 2.72 -1.79 -13.92
CA GLY A 335 2.84 -1.90 -15.37
C GLY A 335 2.25 -0.69 -16.09
N ARG A 336 2.92 -0.27 -17.18
CA ARG A 336 2.54 0.89 -18.00
C ARG A 336 1.08 0.88 -18.46
N TRP A 337 0.60 -0.32 -18.84
CA TRP A 337 -0.72 -0.58 -19.41
C TRP A 337 -1.50 -1.64 -18.62
N PHE A 338 -1.09 -1.94 -17.40
CA PHE A 338 -1.69 -3.01 -16.58
C PHE A 338 -2.17 -2.52 -15.21
N SER A 339 -2.07 -1.22 -14.95
CA SER A 339 -2.40 -0.60 -13.67
C SER A 339 -3.87 -0.19 -13.58
N GLY A 340 -4.22 0.61 -12.56
CA GLY A 340 -5.61 0.90 -12.23
C GLY A 340 -6.36 -0.39 -11.94
N ASN A 341 -7.56 -0.54 -12.48
CA ASN A 341 -8.33 -1.78 -12.45
C ASN A 341 -8.55 -2.40 -13.85
N GLN A 342 -7.61 -2.19 -14.77
CA GLN A 342 -7.64 -2.81 -16.10
C GLN A 342 -7.55 -4.34 -15.97
N THR A 343 -8.57 -5.04 -16.46
CA THR A 343 -8.81 -6.47 -16.19
C THR A 343 -9.03 -7.23 -17.49
N TRP A 344 -8.27 -8.32 -17.66
CA TRP A 344 -8.35 -9.21 -18.81
C TRP A 344 -8.90 -10.58 -18.41
N PRO A 345 -9.75 -11.24 -19.23
CA PRO A 345 -10.28 -12.57 -18.94
C PRO A 345 -9.18 -13.63 -18.78
N TRP A 346 -8.21 -13.66 -19.71
CA TRP A 346 -7.17 -14.68 -19.73
C TRP A 346 -6.28 -14.66 -18.49
N ASP A 347 -5.85 -13.47 -18.09
CA ASP A 347 -5.11 -13.22 -16.86
C ASP A 347 -5.95 -13.61 -15.63
N THR A 348 -7.23 -13.22 -15.62
CA THR A 348 -8.18 -13.52 -14.54
C THR A 348 -8.29 -15.01 -14.26
N TRP A 349 -8.39 -15.87 -15.29
CA TRP A 349 -8.51 -17.31 -15.07
C TRP A 349 -7.30 -17.87 -14.31
N LYS A 350 -6.09 -17.44 -14.68
CA LYS A 350 -4.83 -17.89 -14.05
C LYS A 350 -4.68 -17.33 -12.64
N GLN A 351 -4.97 -16.05 -12.47
CA GLN A 351 -4.91 -15.36 -11.18
C GLN A 351 -5.90 -15.99 -10.20
N ALA A 352 -7.16 -16.16 -10.61
CA ALA A 352 -8.20 -16.76 -9.78
C ALA A 352 -7.90 -18.21 -9.43
N TYR A 353 -7.35 -18.99 -10.38
CA TYR A 353 -6.90 -20.36 -10.11
C TYR A 353 -5.88 -20.40 -8.97
N ALA A 354 -4.83 -19.57 -9.03
CA ALA A 354 -3.82 -19.51 -7.97
C ALA A 354 -4.39 -18.94 -6.66
N MET A 355 -5.16 -17.85 -6.74
CA MET A 355 -5.73 -17.17 -5.56
C MET A 355 -6.78 -18.01 -4.84
N ALA A 356 -7.42 -18.98 -5.49
CA ALA A 356 -8.31 -19.93 -4.82
C ALA A 356 -7.64 -20.64 -3.64
N HIS A 357 -6.31 -20.82 -3.69
CA HIS A 357 -5.55 -21.52 -2.65
C HIS A 357 -5.20 -20.66 -1.43
N PHE A 358 -5.28 -19.33 -1.49
CA PHE A 358 -4.92 -18.47 -0.35
C PHE A 358 -5.84 -17.28 -0.11
N ASN A 359 -6.46 -16.74 -1.17
CA ASN A 359 -7.41 -15.62 -1.12
C ASN A 359 -8.65 -15.90 -2.03
N PRO A 360 -9.48 -16.91 -1.67
CA PRO A 360 -10.56 -17.38 -2.54
C PRO A 360 -11.72 -16.38 -2.70
N GLU A 361 -11.89 -15.44 -1.76
CA GLU A 361 -12.92 -14.40 -1.90
C GLU A 361 -12.60 -13.46 -3.06
N ILE A 362 -11.34 -13.01 -3.16
CA ILE A 362 -10.90 -12.17 -4.27
C ILE A 362 -10.80 -12.95 -5.58
N ALA A 363 -10.46 -14.25 -5.55
CA ALA A 363 -10.52 -15.09 -6.73
C ALA A 363 -11.94 -15.12 -7.35
N LYS A 364 -12.98 -15.28 -6.52
CA LYS A 364 -14.39 -15.23 -6.97
C LYS A 364 -14.76 -13.85 -7.51
N GLU A 365 -14.36 -12.79 -6.81
CA GLU A 365 -14.65 -11.42 -7.24
C GLU A 365 -13.99 -11.09 -8.58
N ASN A 366 -12.74 -11.51 -8.81
CA ASN A 366 -12.03 -11.27 -10.07
C ASN A 366 -12.78 -11.89 -11.26
N ILE A 367 -13.27 -13.12 -11.09
CA ILE A 367 -14.11 -13.79 -12.10
C ILE A 367 -15.42 -13.01 -12.31
N ARG A 368 -16.08 -12.55 -11.24
CA ARG A 368 -17.30 -11.73 -11.34
C ARG A 368 -17.04 -10.42 -12.07
N ALA A 369 -15.90 -9.77 -11.85
CA ALA A 369 -15.53 -8.53 -12.54
C ALA A 369 -15.55 -8.73 -14.06
N VAL A 370 -14.86 -9.76 -14.56
CA VAL A 370 -14.82 -10.10 -15.99
C VAL A 370 -16.22 -10.38 -16.56
N PHE A 371 -17.04 -11.18 -15.87
CA PHE A 371 -18.39 -11.50 -16.34
C PHE A 371 -19.40 -10.36 -16.17
N SER A 372 -19.12 -9.35 -15.35
CA SER A 372 -20.05 -8.24 -15.09
C SER A 372 -20.33 -7.38 -16.33
N TRP A 373 -19.47 -7.49 -17.34
CA TRP A 373 -19.61 -6.84 -18.65
C TRP A 373 -19.80 -7.85 -19.79
N GLN A 374 -20.21 -9.10 -19.48
CA GLN A 374 -20.60 -10.06 -20.51
C GLN A 374 -21.80 -9.53 -21.29
N ILE A 375 -21.73 -9.62 -22.62
CA ILE A 375 -22.74 -9.07 -23.52
C ILE A 375 -24.06 -9.84 -23.37
N ALA A 376 -25.12 -9.11 -23.03
CA ALA A 376 -26.49 -9.63 -22.98
C ALA A 376 -27.14 -9.64 -24.37
N ALA A 377 -28.22 -10.41 -24.52
CA ALA A 377 -28.92 -10.53 -25.80
C ALA A 377 -29.54 -9.22 -26.30
N ASP A 378 -29.84 -8.29 -25.40
CA ASP A 378 -30.40 -6.96 -25.66
C ASP A 378 -29.36 -5.83 -25.55
N ASP A 379 -28.06 -6.16 -25.64
CA ASP A 379 -26.99 -5.17 -25.60
C ASP A 379 -27.16 -4.10 -26.69
N LYS A 380 -26.91 -2.84 -26.32
CA LYS A 380 -27.18 -1.68 -27.18
C LYS A 380 -26.14 -1.46 -28.28
N VAL A 381 -24.97 -2.07 -28.15
CA VAL A 381 -23.83 -1.86 -29.07
C VAL A 381 -23.67 -3.07 -29.99
N ARG A 382 -23.78 -4.28 -29.43
CA ARG A 382 -23.44 -5.54 -30.11
C ARG A 382 -24.33 -6.71 -29.67
N PRO A 383 -25.65 -6.66 -29.85
CA PRO A 383 -26.55 -7.74 -29.45
C PRO A 383 -26.26 -9.09 -30.15
N GLN A 384 -25.63 -9.06 -31.33
CA GLN A 384 -25.16 -10.26 -32.04
C GLN A 384 -24.04 -11.01 -31.31
N ASP A 385 -23.34 -10.37 -30.37
CA ASP A 385 -22.23 -10.94 -29.61
C ASP A 385 -22.69 -11.50 -28.24
N ALA A 386 -23.97 -11.84 -28.07
CA ALA A 386 -24.50 -12.35 -26.80
C ALA A 386 -23.64 -13.51 -26.23
N GLY A 387 -23.19 -13.35 -24.98
CA GLY A 387 -22.27 -14.28 -24.32
C GLY A 387 -20.79 -13.91 -24.45
N PHE A 388 -20.42 -12.96 -25.31
CA PHE A 388 -19.06 -12.43 -25.42
C PHE A 388 -18.61 -11.76 -24.12
N ILE A 389 -17.34 -11.96 -23.76
CA ILE A 389 -16.69 -11.33 -22.61
C ILE A 389 -15.65 -10.36 -23.17
N PRO A 390 -15.68 -9.06 -22.82
CA PRO A 390 -14.71 -8.08 -23.28
C PRO A 390 -13.27 -8.50 -22.98
N ASP A 391 -12.37 -8.21 -23.92
CA ASP A 391 -10.93 -8.47 -23.75
C ASP A 391 -10.34 -7.64 -22.60
N LEU A 392 -10.81 -6.40 -22.43
CA LEU A 392 -10.37 -5.48 -21.40
C LEU A 392 -11.57 -4.73 -20.85
N ILE A 393 -11.72 -4.73 -19.53
CA ILE A 393 -12.60 -3.82 -18.78
C ILE A 393 -11.76 -2.97 -17.83
N ALA A 394 -12.15 -1.71 -17.60
CA ALA A 394 -11.41 -0.76 -16.78
C ALA A 394 -12.34 0.24 -16.11
N TRP A 395 -11.77 1.27 -15.48
CA TRP A 395 -12.54 2.33 -14.81
C TRP A 395 -13.48 3.05 -15.78
N ASN A 396 -13.02 3.39 -16.98
CA ASN A 396 -13.77 4.18 -17.96
C ASN A 396 -14.30 3.36 -19.13
#